data_AF-A0A920QEI7-F1
#
_entry.id   AF-A0A920QEI7-F1
#
_cell.length_a   1.000
_cell.length_b   1.000
_cell.length_c   1.000
_cell.angle_alpha   90.00
_cell.angle_beta   90.00
_cell.angle_gamma   90.00
#
_symmetry.space_group_name_H-M   'P 1'
#
loop_
_entity.id
_entity.type
_entity.pdbx_description
1 polymer ?
#
loop_
_entity_poly.entity_id
_entity_poly.type
_entity_poly.pdbx_seq_one_letter_code
_entity_poly.pdbx_strand_id
1 'polypeptide(L)'
;MVYQPDMATPEDRPHCFAYFITIQNDPDITVTIKGRKWVVNEADGNKTVVEGDGVVGMFPELAPGESFDYHSFHLFSGGWAVATGSYIGVDENGRSLITRIPEFRMEVPAQL
;
A
#
# COMPACT_ATOMS: atom_id res chain seq x y z
N MET A 1 -4.07 1.89 10.02
CA MET A 1 -5.18 1.42 9.15
C MET A 1 -6.50 1.64 9.87
N VAL A 2 -7.60 1.72 9.13
CA VAL A 2 -8.95 1.94 9.68
C VAL A 2 -9.91 0.95 9.02
N TYR A 3 -10.63 0.15 9.81
CA TYR A 3 -11.68 -0.73 9.30
C TYR A 3 -12.90 0.11 8.88
N GLN A 4 -13.45 -0.17 7.70
CA GLN A 4 -14.56 0.57 7.09
C GLN A 4 -15.73 -0.41 6.82
N PRO A 5 -16.54 -0.78 7.84
CA PRO A 5 -17.59 -1.77 7.70
C PRO A 5 -18.75 -1.33 6.80
N ASP A 6 -18.96 -0.02 6.65
CA ASP A 6 -20.06 0.56 5.87
C ASP A 6 -19.69 0.83 4.40
N MET A 7 -18.46 0.51 3.98
CA MET A 7 -18.06 0.67 2.58
C MET A 7 -18.81 -0.33 1.70
N ALA A 8 -19.35 0.12 0.56
CA ALA A 8 -19.86 -0.78 -0.46
C ALA A 8 -18.70 -1.63 -1.06
N THR A 9 -18.65 -2.91 -0.69
CA THR A 9 -17.65 -3.88 -1.13
C THR A 9 -18.30 -5.04 -1.88
N PRO A 10 -17.56 -5.75 -2.75
CA PRO A 10 -18.01 -7.02 -3.30
C PRO A 10 -18.27 -8.07 -2.20
N GLU A 11 -19.23 -8.96 -2.41
CA GLU A 11 -19.63 -10.00 -1.45
C GLU A 11 -18.50 -10.98 -1.11
N ASP A 12 -17.60 -11.24 -2.06
CA ASP A 12 -16.48 -12.17 -1.91
C ASP A 12 -15.28 -11.59 -1.16
N ARG A 13 -15.26 -10.28 -0.90
CA ARG A 13 -14.20 -9.56 -0.16
C ARG A 13 -14.78 -8.41 0.67
N PRO A 14 -15.59 -8.73 1.69
CA PRO A 14 -16.40 -7.75 2.40
C PRO A 14 -15.61 -6.87 3.38
N HIS A 15 -14.37 -7.23 3.72
CA HIS A 15 -13.62 -6.50 4.74
C HIS A 15 -12.75 -5.41 4.12
N CYS A 16 -13.18 -4.16 4.26
CA CYS A 16 -12.41 -3.00 3.81
C CYS A 16 -11.54 -2.41 4.93
N PHE A 17 -10.24 -2.31 4.68
CA PHE A 17 -9.32 -1.56 5.54
C PHE A 17 -8.65 -0.44 4.75
N ALA A 18 -8.96 0.80 5.13
CA ALA A 18 -8.32 1.99 4.59
C ALA A 18 -6.94 2.21 5.23
N TYR A 19 -6.00 2.67 4.43
CA TYR A 19 -4.67 3.10 4.87
C TYR A 19 -4.34 4.49 4.32
N PHE A 20 -3.47 5.17 5.06
CA PHE A 20 -2.94 6.49 4.76
C PHE A 20 -1.43 6.37 4.86
N ILE A 21 -0.72 6.70 3.78
CA ILE A 21 0.73 6.54 3.70
C ILE A 21 1.33 7.85 3.19
N THR A 22 2.38 8.27 3.88
CA THR A 22 3.30 9.33 3.46
C THR A 22 4.56 8.67 2.93
N ILE A 23 4.93 8.98 1.69
CA ILE A 23 6.23 8.62 1.10
C ILE A 23 7.12 9.84 1.24
N GLN A 24 8.17 9.75 2.06
CA GLN A 24 9.12 10.84 2.28
C GLN A 24 10.46 10.50 1.61
N ASN A 25 11.05 11.48 0.92
CA ASN A 25 12.38 11.36 0.33
C ASN A 25 13.45 11.93 1.27
N ASP A 26 14.06 11.05 2.07
CA ASP A 26 15.17 11.41 2.97
C ASP A 26 16.53 11.63 2.28
N PRO A 27 16.88 10.90 1.20
CA PRO A 27 18.10 11.16 0.44
C PRO A 27 18.23 12.58 -0.11
N ASP A 28 19.47 13.00 -0.37
CA ASP A 28 19.85 14.28 -0.97
C ASP A 28 19.75 14.29 -2.51
N ILE A 29 18.99 13.36 -3.08
CA ILE A 29 18.78 13.18 -4.52
C ILE A 29 17.28 13.13 -4.83
N THR A 30 16.88 13.66 -5.98
CA THR A 30 15.48 13.55 -6.44
C THR A 30 15.16 12.12 -6.82
N VAL A 31 13.98 11.64 -6.40
CA VAL A 31 13.50 10.28 -6.71
C VAL A 31 12.11 10.32 -7.33
N THR A 32 11.83 9.40 -8.24
CA THR A 32 10.48 9.21 -8.78
C THR A 32 9.98 7.81 -8.48
N ILE A 33 8.81 7.70 -7.85
CA ILE A 33 8.13 6.41 -7.67
C ILE A 33 7.47 6.01 -8.99
N LYS A 34 7.82 4.81 -9.46
CA LYS A 34 7.36 4.25 -10.74
C LYS A 34 6.31 3.16 -10.59
N GLY A 35 6.24 2.53 -9.43
CA GLY A 35 5.23 1.50 -9.18
C GLY A 35 5.21 1.00 -7.76
N ARG A 36 4.28 0.09 -7.50
CA ARG A 36 4.17 -0.61 -6.22
C ARG A 36 3.89 -2.08 -6.44
N LYS A 37 4.29 -2.86 -5.45
CA LYS A 37 3.87 -4.25 -5.25
C LYS A 37 3.39 -4.42 -3.83
N TRP A 38 2.22 -5.02 -3.69
CA TRP A 38 1.66 -5.47 -2.43
C TRP A 38 1.49 -6.98 -2.44
N VAL A 39 1.67 -7.57 -1.27
CA VAL A 39 1.39 -8.96 -0.96
C VAL A 39 0.50 -8.95 0.28
N VAL A 40 -0.73 -9.41 0.12
CA VAL A 40 -1.72 -9.54 1.19
C VAL A 40 -1.90 -11.03 1.47
N ASN A 41 -1.60 -11.46 2.69
CA ASN A 41 -1.81 -12.82 3.15
C ASN A 41 -2.97 -12.83 4.16
N GLU A 42 -3.91 -13.75 3.98
CA GLU A 42 -5.16 -13.83 4.75
C GLU A 42 -5.16 -15.03 5.70
N ALA A 43 -6.12 -15.00 6.64
CA ALA A 43 -6.32 -16.02 7.66
C ALA A 43 -6.54 -17.45 7.14
N ASP A 44 -7.21 -17.56 6.00
CA ASP A 44 -7.55 -18.82 5.35
C ASP A 44 -6.40 -19.38 4.46
N GLY A 45 -5.25 -18.70 4.47
CA GLY A 45 -4.10 -19.04 3.63
C GLY A 45 -4.13 -18.42 2.24
N ASN A 46 -5.18 -17.66 1.89
CA ASN A 46 -5.22 -16.94 0.62
C ASN A 46 -4.12 -15.88 0.55
N LYS A 47 -3.59 -15.71 -0.65
CA LYS A 47 -2.54 -14.74 -0.95
C LYS A 47 -2.89 -13.97 -2.20
N THR A 48 -3.03 -12.66 -2.05
CA THR A 48 -3.26 -11.74 -3.15
C THR A 48 -2.01 -10.91 -3.41
N VAL A 49 -1.59 -10.83 -4.68
CA VAL A 49 -0.52 -9.96 -5.13
C VAL A 49 -1.12 -8.83 -5.95
N VAL A 50 -0.87 -7.59 -5.54
CA VAL A 50 -1.36 -6.40 -6.25
C VAL A 50 -0.15 -5.62 -6.75
N GLU A 51 -0.03 -5.51 -8.07
CA GLU A 51 1.04 -4.79 -8.73
C GLU A 51 0.47 -3.69 -9.61
N GLY A 52 1.27 -2.65 -9.82
CA GLY A 52 1.06 -1.78 -10.97
C GLY A 52 1.88 -0.51 -10.91
N ASP A 53 1.63 0.31 -11.91
CA ASP A 53 2.35 1.56 -12.13
C ASP A 53 1.88 2.69 -11.20
N GLY A 54 2.83 3.53 -10.82
CA GLY A 54 2.63 4.67 -9.96
C GLY A 54 2.08 4.30 -8.57
N VAL A 55 1.48 5.28 -7.92
CA VAL A 55 0.73 5.18 -6.65
C VAL A 55 -0.55 5.99 -6.86
N VAL A 56 -1.72 5.37 -6.67
CA VAL A 56 -3.04 5.98 -6.94
C VAL A 56 -3.17 6.67 -8.31
N GLY A 57 -2.50 6.11 -9.34
CA GLY A 57 -2.50 6.67 -10.70
C GLY A 57 -1.50 7.82 -10.93
N MET A 58 -0.75 8.19 -9.90
CA MET A 58 0.27 9.24 -9.94
C MET A 58 1.68 8.64 -9.96
N PHE A 59 2.65 9.38 -10.48
CA PHE A 59 4.08 9.04 -10.41
C PHE A 59 4.82 10.12 -9.63
N PRO A 60 4.78 10.09 -8.28
CA PRO A 60 5.38 11.14 -7.46
C PRO A 60 6.87 11.28 -7.75
N GLU A 61 7.28 12.49 -8.14
CA GLU A 61 8.66 12.94 -8.17
C GLU A 61 8.89 13.78 -6.91
N LEU A 62 9.89 13.42 -6.12
CA LEU A 62 10.14 13.96 -4.79
C LEU A 62 11.56 14.51 -4.75
N ALA A 63 11.70 15.82 -4.59
CA ALA A 63 12.98 16.43 -4.27
C ALA A 63 13.44 16.05 -2.85
N PRO A 64 14.70 16.31 -2.47
CA PRO A 64 15.18 16.06 -1.12
C PRO A 64 14.29 16.72 -0.05
N GLY A 65 13.80 15.92 0.91
CA GLY A 65 12.92 16.36 1.99
C GLY A 65 11.44 16.49 1.60
N GLU A 66 11.06 16.30 0.34
CA GLU A 66 9.66 16.31 -0.06
C GLU A 66 8.94 15.01 0.29
N SER A 67 7.61 15.12 0.39
CA SER A 67 6.74 14.00 0.69
C SER A 67 5.51 13.96 -0.22
N PHE A 68 5.00 12.75 -0.44
CA PHE A 68 3.74 12.50 -1.12
C PHE A 68 2.80 11.71 -0.22
N ASP A 69 1.64 12.30 0.07
CA ASP A 69 0.59 11.68 0.87
C ASP A 69 -0.47 11.06 -0.03
N TYR A 70 -0.91 9.85 0.33
CA TYR A 70 -2.05 9.23 -0.32
C TYR A 70 -2.80 8.29 0.60
N HIS A 71 -4.02 7.96 0.20
CA HIS A 71 -4.83 6.96 0.87
C HIS A 71 -5.44 6.01 -0.15
N SER A 72 -5.69 4.78 0.29
CA SER A 72 -6.36 3.73 -0.47
C SER A 72 -6.81 2.66 0.52
N PHE A 73 -7.12 1.46 0.05
CA PHE A 73 -7.65 0.39 0.88
C PHE A 73 -7.23 -0.99 0.38
N HIS A 74 -7.31 -1.97 1.28
CA HIS A 74 -7.32 -3.40 0.95
C HIS A 74 -8.71 -3.97 1.22
N LEU A 75 -9.14 -4.87 0.35
CA LEU A 75 -10.34 -5.68 0.50
C LEU A 75 -9.91 -7.15 0.62
N PHE A 76 -10.47 -7.86 1.57
CA PHE A 76 -10.17 -9.27 1.82
C PHE A 76 -11.38 -9.99 2.46
N SER A 77 -11.33 -11.32 2.56
CA SER A 77 -12.45 -12.14 3.00
C SER A 77 -12.23 -12.81 4.36
N GLY A 78 -10.98 -13.08 4.73
CA GLY A 78 -10.63 -13.66 6.02
C GLY A 78 -10.91 -12.74 7.22
N GLY A 79 -10.94 -13.32 8.43
CA GLY A 79 -11.07 -12.56 9.68
C GLY A 79 -9.84 -11.71 10.03
N TRP A 80 -8.70 -11.98 9.37
CA TRP A 80 -7.51 -11.13 9.43
C TRP A 80 -6.72 -11.21 8.12
N ALA A 81 -5.92 -10.18 7.87
CA ALA A 81 -4.94 -10.13 6.80
C ALA A 81 -3.68 -9.36 7.19
N VAL A 82 -2.57 -9.69 6.54
CA VAL A 82 -1.27 -9.00 6.68
C VAL A 82 -0.83 -8.53 5.30
N ALA A 83 -0.71 -7.22 5.13
CA ALA A 83 -0.21 -6.59 3.92
C ALA A 83 1.25 -6.18 4.08
N THR A 84 2.08 -6.54 3.10
CA THR A 84 3.48 -6.11 2.98
C THR A 84 3.72 -5.66 1.55
N GLY A 85 4.71 -4.80 1.31
CA GLY A 85 4.94 -4.33 -0.05
C GLY A 85 6.26 -3.64 -0.25
N SER A 86 6.43 -3.13 -1.46
CA SER A 86 7.54 -2.27 -1.85
C SER A 86 7.08 -1.25 -2.87
N TYR A 87 7.67 -0.05 -2.81
CA TYR A 87 7.69 0.86 -3.94
C TYR A 87 8.91 0.57 -4.81
N ILE A 88 8.73 0.71 -6.11
CA ILE A 88 9.79 0.68 -7.11
C ILE A 88 9.91 2.10 -7.68
N GLY A 89 11.13 2.60 -7.79
CA GLY A 89 11.39 3.93 -8.33
C GLY A 89 12.72 4.00 -9.06
N VAL A 90 13.08 5.23 -9.41
CA VAL A 90 14.39 5.60 -9.94
C VAL A 90 14.84 6.91 -9.30
N ASP A 91 16.15 7.13 -9.20
CA ASP A 91 16.70 8.45 -8.91
C ASP A 91 16.80 9.31 -10.19
N GLU A 92 17.22 10.56 -10.05
CA GLU A 92 17.42 11.50 -11.17
C GLU A 92 18.46 11.03 -12.22
N ASN A 93 19.34 10.09 -11.85
CA ASN A 93 20.32 9.48 -12.77
C ASN A 93 19.78 8.21 -13.45
N GLY A 94 18.51 7.86 -13.20
CA GLY A 94 17.86 6.66 -13.74
C GLY A 94 18.25 5.35 -13.02
N ARG A 95 18.96 5.42 -11.88
CA ARG A 95 19.29 4.22 -11.09
C ARG A 95 18.06 3.73 -10.35
N SER A 96 17.78 2.44 -10.47
CA SER A 96 16.62 1.83 -9.80
C SER A 96 16.76 1.84 -8.28
N LEU A 97 15.64 2.08 -7.60
CA LEU A 97 15.52 1.97 -6.15
C LEU A 97 14.30 1.13 -5.79
N ILE A 98 14.40 0.45 -4.65
CA ILE A 98 13.31 -0.28 -4.03
C ILE A 98 13.28 0.12 -2.56
N THR A 99 12.13 0.57 -2.08
CA THR A 99 11.90 0.82 -0.66
C THR A 99 10.74 -0.03 -0.17
N ARG A 100 10.86 -0.57 1.05
CA ARG A 100 9.84 -1.46 1.62
C ARG A 100 8.71 -0.65 2.21
N ILE A 101 7.49 -1.13 2.01
CA ILE A 101 6.32 -0.64 2.73
C ILE A 101 6.22 -1.46 4.03
N PRO A 102 6.11 -0.83 5.21
CA PRO A 102 5.97 -1.54 6.47
C PRO A 102 4.80 -2.52 6.47
N GLU A 103 4.92 -3.56 7.30
CA GLU A 103 3.84 -4.52 7.50
C GLU A 103 2.62 -3.83 8.11
N PHE A 104 1.46 -4.07 7.50
CA PHE A 104 0.17 -3.68 8.04
C PHE A 104 -0.66 -4.90 8.41
N ARG A 105 -1.01 -5.00 9.69
CA ARG A 105 -1.93 -6.01 10.21
C ARG A 105 -3.35 -5.47 10.24
N MET A 106 -4.28 -6.26 9.73
CA MET A 106 -5.71 -5.97 9.65
C MET A 106 -6.45 -7.08 10.35
N GLU A 107 -7.11 -6.78 11.46
CA GLU A 107 -7.94 -7.73 12.20
C GLU A 107 -9.37 -7.22 12.18
N VAL A 108 -10.29 -8.03 11.65
CA VAL A 108 -11.71 -7.70 11.62
C VAL A 108 -12.22 -7.71 13.07
N PRO A 109 -12.80 -6.61 13.58
CA PRO A 109 -13.33 -6.57 14.93
C PRO A 109 -14.39 -7.65 15.13
N ALA A 110 -14.38 -8.31 16.30
CA ALA A 110 -15.44 -9.23 16.66
C ALA A 110 -16.78 -8.50 16.68
N GLN A 111 -17.81 -9.10 16.09
CA GLN A 111 -19.19 -8.63 16.27
C GLN A 111 -19.59 -8.91 17.72
N LEU A 112 -20.01 -7.87 18.44
CA LEU A 112 -20.60 -7.98 19.78
C LEU A 112 -22.04 -8.50 19.71
#